data_AF-A0A819VQ86-F1
#
_entry.id   AF-A0A819VQ86-F1
#
_cell.length_a   1.000
_cell.length_b   1.000
_cell.length_c   1.000
_cell.angle_alpha   90.00
_cell.angle_beta   90.00
_cell.angle_gamma   90.00
#
_symmetry.space_group_name_H-M   'P 1'
#
loop_
_entity.id
_entity.type
_entity.pdbx_description
1 polymer ?
#
loop_
_entity_poly.entity_id
_entity_poly.type
_entity_poly.pdbx_seq_one_letter_code
_entity_poly.pdbx_strand_id
1 'polypeptide(L)'
;MFITTPAHFSVELNAHSLLGICLLVAQKQLPESALSISNYHSQSCESTFRLTRSMSGAFSSIVNFTIEQFLKRAVSCDDIETYSSDDEYDYKYKIDPSANVEEEDTSDDEDNL
;
A
#
# COMPACT_ATOMS: atom_id res chain seq x y z
N MET A 1 8.31 30.87 10.78
CA MET A 1 8.57 29.74 9.86
C MET A 1 7.41 29.72 8.87
N PHE A 2 7.67 29.94 7.58
CA PHE A 2 6.62 29.87 6.56
C PHE A 2 6.64 28.48 5.95
N ILE A 3 5.56 27.72 6.12
CA ILE A 3 5.33 26.46 5.42
C ILE A 3 4.75 26.83 4.06
N THR A 4 5.31 26.28 2.99
CA THR A 4 4.76 26.49 1.64
C THR A 4 3.42 25.77 1.52
N THR A 5 2.50 26.29 0.71
CA THR A 5 1.20 25.66 0.47
C THR A 5 1.31 24.17 0.10
N PRO A 6 2.26 23.73 -0.78
CA PRO A 6 2.45 22.31 -1.05
C PRO A 6 2.85 21.51 0.19
N ALA A 7 3.75 22.04 1.03
CA ALA A 7 4.16 21.36 2.26
C ALA A 7 3.01 21.26 3.27
N HIS A 8 2.11 22.26 3.33
CA HIS A 8 0.89 22.18 4.12
C HIS A 8 -0.01 21.03 3.66
N PHE A 9 -0.30 20.95 2.36
CA PHE A 9 -1.11 19.87 1.80
C PHE A 9 -0.47 18.48 2.01
N SER A 10 0.85 18.37 1.94
CA SER A 10 1.54 17.10 2.23
C SER A 10 1.35 16.66 3.69
N VAL A 11 1.37 17.59 4.65
CA VAL A 11 1.11 17.27 6.06
C VAL A 11 -0.33 16.80 6.25
N GLU A 12 -1.29 17.50 5.63
CA GLU A 12 -2.71 17.15 5.69
C GLU A 12 -2.98 15.77 5.07
N LEU A 13 -2.43 15.50 3.88
CA LEU A 13 -2.56 14.21 3.22
C LEU A 13 -1.97 13.09 4.08
N ASN A 14 -0.77 13.27 4.63
CA ASN A 14 -0.15 12.27 5.51
C ASN A 14 -0.99 12.01 6.77
N ALA A 15 -1.59 13.05 7.36
CA ALA A 15 -2.45 12.91 8.53
C ALA A 15 -3.73 12.12 8.20
N HIS A 16 -4.37 12.41 7.07
CA HIS A 16 -5.56 11.67 6.62
C HIS A 16 -5.24 10.21 6.28
N SER A 17 -4.12 9.94 5.61
CA SER A 17 -3.68 8.56 5.32
C SER A 17 -3.41 7.77 6.60
N LEU A 18 -2.74 8.38 7.58
CA LEU A 18 -2.48 7.73 8.87
C LEU A 18 -3.77 7.45 9.63
N LEU A 19 -4.71 8.39 9.66
CA LEU A 19 -6.03 8.17 10.27
C LEU A 19 -6.77 7.02 9.59
N GLY A 20 -6.73 6.95 8.26
CA GLY A 20 -7.30 5.84 7.49
C GLY A 20 -6.71 4.50 7.92
N ILE A 21 -5.39 4.40 8.04
CA ILE A 21 -4.70 3.19 8.52
C ILE A 21 -5.15 2.84 9.95
N CYS A 22 -5.21 3.81 10.86
CA CYS A 22 -5.70 3.58 12.22
C CYS A 22 -7.13 3.04 12.25
N LEU A 23 -8.03 3.56 11.42
CA LEU A 23 -9.41 3.09 11.32
C LEU A 23 -9.46 1.65 10.78
N LEU A 24 -8.67 1.32 9.76
CA LEU A 24 -8.60 -0.03 9.20
C LEU A 24 -8.06 -1.05 10.21
N VAL A 25 -7.06 -0.67 11.01
CA VAL A 25 -6.55 -1.51 12.11
C VAL A 25 -7.62 -1.68 13.20
N ALA A 26 -8.31 -0.61 13.58
CA ALA A 26 -9.39 -0.68 14.57
C ALA A 26 -10.56 -1.58 14.09
N GLN A 27 -10.83 -1.60 12.79
CA GLN A 27 -11.81 -2.47 12.14
C GLN A 27 -11.29 -3.89 11.89
N LYS A 28 -10.06 -4.22 12.30
CA LYS A 28 -9.38 -5.51 12.09
C LYS A 28 -9.22 -5.88 10.60
N GLN A 29 -9.18 -4.88 9.71
CA GLN A 29 -8.91 -5.06 8.29
C GLN A 29 -7.41 -5.01 7.97
N LEU A 30 -6.61 -4.46 8.88
CA LEU A 30 -5.15 -4.47 8.85
C LEU A 30 -4.58 -4.99 10.17
N PRO A 31 -3.38 -5.60 10.16
CA PRO A 31 -2.70 -6.02 11.38
C PRO A 31 -2.25 -4.82 12.22
N GLU A 32 -2.06 -5.01 13.53
CA GLU A 32 -1.52 -3.97 14.42
C GLU A 32 -0.11 -3.51 14.00
N SER A 33 0.67 -4.37 13.34
CA SER A 33 1.98 -4.03 12.77
C SER A 33 1.92 -2.90 11.73
N ALA A 34 0.76 -2.66 11.10
CA ALA A 34 0.54 -1.52 10.21
C ALA A 34 0.60 -0.17 10.94
N LEU A 35 0.52 -0.14 12.28
CA LEU A 35 0.70 1.09 13.07
C LEU A 35 2.18 1.42 13.32
N SER A 36 3.12 0.62 12.80
CA SER A 36 4.55 0.92 12.88
C SER A 36 4.90 2.15 12.03
N ILE A 37 4.90 3.33 12.67
CA ILE A 37 5.17 4.61 12.01
C ILE A 37 6.51 4.63 11.27
N SER A 38 7.50 3.86 11.76
CA SER A 38 8.81 3.68 11.13
C SER A 38 8.73 3.21 9.67
N ASN A 39 7.65 2.55 9.28
CA ASN A 39 7.49 2.05 7.91
C ASN A 39 7.07 3.16 6.92
N TYR A 40 6.62 4.32 7.39
CA TYR A 40 6.01 5.37 6.57
C TYR A 40 6.90 6.57 6.27
N HIS A 41 8.14 6.58 6.78
CA HIS A 41 9.07 7.65 6.45
C HIS A 41 9.81 7.37 5.13
N SER A 42 10.34 8.43 4.52
CA SER A 42 10.97 8.38 3.20
C SER A 42 12.10 7.33 3.08
N GLN A 43 12.88 7.11 4.14
CA GLN A 43 13.97 6.14 4.12
C GLN A 43 13.48 4.68 3.95
N SER A 44 12.35 4.31 4.55
CA SER A 44 11.77 2.97 4.45
C SER A 44 11.24 2.74 3.03
N CYS A 45 10.53 3.74 2.48
CA CYS A 45 10.07 3.72 1.10
C CYS A 45 11.24 3.56 0.10
N GLU A 46 12.31 4.34 0.26
CA GLU A 46 13.51 4.23 -0.58
C GLU A 46 14.18 2.86 -0.43
N SER A 47 14.22 2.31 0.80
CA SER A 47 14.76 0.97 1.03
C SER A 47 13.99 -0.10 0.23
N THR A 48 12.66 -0.10 0.31
CA THR A 48 11.79 -1.00 -0.47
C THR A 48 11.98 -0.78 -1.98
N PHE A 49 12.13 0.46 -2.43
CA PHE A 49 12.40 0.76 -3.84
C PHE A 49 13.76 0.21 -4.30
N ARG A 50 14.79 0.31 -3.47
CA ARG A 50 16.12 -0.27 -3.76
C ARG A 50 16.08 -1.80 -3.76
N LEU A 51 15.36 -2.41 -2.82
CA LEU A 51 15.19 -3.85 -2.73
C LEU A 51 14.49 -4.40 -3.98
N THR A 52 13.33 -3.85 -4.34
CA THR A 52 12.59 -4.26 -5.55
C THR A 52 13.40 -4.12 -6.85
N ARG A 53 14.26 -3.09 -6.96
CA ARG A 53 15.21 -2.95 -8.09
C ARG A 53 16.29 -4.04 -8.07
N SER A 54 16.78 -4.40 -6.89
CA SER A 54 17.83 -5.41 -6.73
C SER A 54 17.36 -6.84 -7.03
N MET A 55 16.05 -7.10 -6.98
CA MET A 55 15.44 -8.39 -7.33
C MET A 55 15.46 -8.73 -8.83
N SER A 56 16.02 -7.85 -9.66
CA SER A 56 16.14 -8.09 -11.09
C SER A 56 17.26 -9.11 -11.35
N GLY A 57 16.90 -10.32 -11.81
CA GLY A 57 17.83 -11.45 -12.01
C GLY A 57 18.89 -11.23 -13.10
N ALA A 58 19.81 -12.19 -13.26
CA ALA A 58 21.05 -12.12 -14.07
C ALA A 58 20.92 -11.66 -15.55
N PHE A 59 19.70 -11.60 -16.10
CA PHE A 59 19.43 -11.20 -17.48
C PHE A 59 18.42 -10.04 -17.63
N SER A 60 17.97 -9.45 -16.54
CA SER A 60 17.01 -8.34 -16.57
C SER A 60 17.47 -7.25 -15.61
N SER A 61 17.76 -6.07 -16.15
CA SER A 61 18.15 -4.87 -15.39
C SER A 61 17.02 -3.83 -15.43
N ILE A 62 15.77 -4.27 -15.33
CA ILE A 62 14.63 -3.36 -15.37
C ILE A 62 14.69 -2.47 -14.14
N VAL A 63 15.15 -1.24 -14.35
CA VAL A 63 15.26 -0.20 -13.32
C VAL A 63 14.06 0.75 -13.29
N ASN A 64 13.23 0.69 -14.34
CA ASN A 64 12.03 1.51 -14.49
C ASN A 64 10.80 0.61 -14.38
N PHE A 65 9.96 0.89 -13.40
CA PHE A 65 8.72 0.15 -13.16
C PHE A 65 7.52 1.06 -13.35
N THR A 66 6.42 0.50 -13.86
CA THR A 66 5.11 1.08 -13.56
C THR A 66 4.79 0.85 -12.08
N ILE A 67 3.87 1.63 -11.51
CA ILE A 67 3.43 1.44 -10.11
C ILE A 67 2.93 0.01 -9.88
N GLU A 68 2.19 -0.56 -10.84
CA GLU A 68 1.72 -1.95 -10.79
C GLU A 68 2.90 -2.95 -10.71
N GLN A 69 3.93 -2.77 -11.53
CA GLN A 69 5.12 -3.62 -11.53
C GLN A 69 5.95 -3.47 -10.26
N PHE A 70 5.93 -2.30 -9.63
CA PHE A 70 6.56 -2.06 -8.34
C PHE A 70 5.78 -2.78 -7.23
N LEU A 71 4.47 -2.60 -7.15
CA LEU A 71 3.62 -3.22 -6.13
C LEU A 71 3.69 -4.76 -6.18
N LYS A 72 3.64 -5.35 -7.39
CA LYS A 72 3.79 -6.80 -7.57
C LYS A 72 5.12 -7.34 -7.01
N ARG A 73 6.21 -6.58 -7.13
CA ARG A 73 7.53 -6.97 -6.60
C ARG A 73 7.68 -6.68 -5.12
N ALA A 74 7.09 -5.59 -4.62
CA ALA A 74 7.14 -5.19 -3.22
C ALA A 74 6.47 -6.23 -2.32
N VAL A 75 5.32 -6.78 -2.73
CA VAL A 75 4.66 -7.89 -2.01
C VAL A 75 5.59 -9.10 -1.90
N SER A 76 6.33 -9.42 -2.96
CA SER A 76 7.31 -10.52 -2.92
C SER A 76 8.55 -10.21 -2.06
N CYS A 77 8.87 -8.94 -1.75
CA CYS A 77 9.94 -8.61 -0.80
C CYS A 77 9.56 -9.01 0.63
N ASP A 78 8.32 -8.74 1.04
CA ASP A 78 7.83 -9.06 2.39
C ASP A 78 7.84 -10.58 2.62
N ASP A 79 7.51 -11.37 1.59
CA ASP A 79 7.63 -12.83 1.63
C ASP A 79 9.08 -13.30 1.86
N ILE A 80 10.08 -12.61 1.30
CA ILE A 80 11.51 -13.00 1.38
C ILE A 80 12.11 -12.69 2.77
N GLU A 81 11.73 -11.58 3.39
CA GLU A 81 12.16 -11.27 4.77
C GLU A 81 11.60 -12.29 5.78
N THR A 82 10.41 -12.82 5.51
CA THR A 82 9.76 -13.82 6.36
C THR A 82 10.51 -15.17 6.38
N TYR A 83 11.15 -15.58 5.29
CA TYR A 83 11.97 -16.83 5.27
C TYR A 83 13.29 -16.72 6.04
N SER A 84 13.69 -15.53 6.46
CA SER A 84 14.94 -15.30 7.21
C SER A 84 14.73 -15.29 8.73
N SER A 85 13.47 -15.33 9.18
CA SER A 85 13.08 -15.30 10.59
C SER A 85 12.13 -16.47 10.85
N ASP A 86 12.57 -17.48 11.61
CA ASP A 86 11.78 -18.67 11.99
C ASP A 86 10.61 -18.31 12.94
N ASP A 87 9.66 -17.48 12.51
CA ASP A 87 8.41 -17.22 13.23
C ASP A 87 7.22 -17.20 12.26
N GLU A 88 6.33 -18.18 12.45
CA GLU A 88 5.13 -18.47 11.70
C GLU A 88 4.07 -17.36 11.88
N TYR A 89 3.95 -16.45 10.92
CA TYR A 89 2.80 -15.55 10.79
C TYR A 89 2.09 -15.75 9.44
N ASP A 90 0.92 -16.41 9.48
CA ASP A 90 0.03 -16.66 8.34
C ASP A 90 -0.65 -15.34 7.90
N TYR A 91 -0.06 -14.65 6.92
CA TYR A 91 -0.72 -13.54 6.24
C TYR A 91 -1.57 -14.05 5.06
N LYS A 92 -2.80 -14.45 5.34
CA LYS A 92 -3.86 -14.57 4.32
C LYS A 92 -4.44 -13.19 3.97
N TYR A 93 -3.70 -12.40 3.20
CA TYR A 93 -4.32 -11.35 2.38
C TYR A 93 -4.01 -11.62 0.92
N LYS A 94 -4.81 -12.50 0.32
CA LYS A 94 -4.95 -12.54 -1.14
C LYS A 94 -5.68 -11.26 -1.53
N ILE A 95 -4.96 -10.29 -2.10
CA ILE A 95 -5.62 -9.25 -2.90
C ILE A 95 -6.18 -9.99 -4.12
N ASP A 96 -7.48 -10.29 -4.09
CA ASP A 96 -8.17 -10.85 -5.23
C ASP A 96 -8.28 -9.73 -6.28
N PRO A 97 -7.60 -9.83 -7.44
CA PRO A 97 -7.67 -8.81 -8.49
C PRO A 97 -9.05 -8.77 -9.18
N SER A 98 -9.97 -9.65 -8.79
CA SER A 98 -11.29 -9.82 -9.42
C SER A 98 -12.47 -9.37 -8.55
N ALA A 99 -12.24 -8.60 -7.48
CA ALA A 99 -13.31 -7.90 -6.78
C ALA A 99 -13.87 -6.78 -7.70
N ASN A 100 -14.87 -7.15 -8.50
CA ASN A 100 -15.67 -6.24 -9.31
C ASN A 100 -16.16 -5.07 -8.45
N VAL A 101 -15.90 -3.85 -8.93
CA VAL A 101 -16.73 -2.69 -8.61
C VAL A 101 -18.09 -2.99 -9.22
N GLU A 102 -19.05 -3.39 -8.40
CA GLU A 102 -20.45 -3.34 -8.79
C GLU A 102 -20.81 -1.86 -8.95
N GLU A 103 -20.95 -1.42 -10.20
CA GLU A 103 -21.56 -0.13 -10.51
C GLU A 103 -23.02 -0.18 -10.03
N GLU A 104 -23.36 0.63 -9.02
CA GLU A 104 -24.76 0.88 -8.67
C GLU A 104 -25.43 1.59 -9.87
N ASP A 105 -26.25 0.82 -10.59
CA ASP A 105 -27.12 1.31 -11.65
C ASP A 105 -28.30 2.05 -10.99
N THR A 106 -28.15 3.36 -10.75
CA THR A 106 -29.27 4.22 -10.38
C THR A 106 -30.08 4.53 -11.64
N SER A 107 -31.04 3.67 -11.98
CA SER A 107 -32.13 4.03 -12.87
C SER A 107 -33.21 4.76 -12.06
N ASP A 108 -33.33 6.06 -12.29
CA ASP A 108 -34.41 6.91 -11.79
C ASP A 108 -35.76 6.45 -12.34
N ASP A 109 -36.63 5.90 -11.50
CA ASP A 109 -38.05 5.76 -11.77
C ASP A 109 -38.74 7.13 -11.57
N GLU A 110 -38.64 8.02 -12.56
CA GLU A 110 -39.66 9.05 -12.78
C GLU A 110 -40.82 8.43 -13.57
N ASP A 111 -41.93 8.14 -12.87
CA ASP A 111 -43.31 8.43 -13.33
C ASP A 111 -44.34 7.60 -12.53
N ASN A 112 -44.97 8.23 -11.52
CA ASN A 112 -46.37 7.98 -11.13
C ASN A 112 -46.84 9.01 -10.09
N LEU A 113 -47.21 10.22 -10.56
CA LEU A 113 -48.53 10.86 -10.35
C LEU A 113 -48.58 12.27 -10.95
#